data_AF-A0A3Q9NIJ3-F1
#
_entry.id   AF-A0A3Q9NIJ3-F1
#
_cell.length_a   1.000
_cell.length_b   1.000
_cell.length_c   1.000
_cell.angle_alpha   90.00
_cell.angle_beta   90.00
_cell.angle_gamma   90.00
#
_symmetry.space_group_name_H-M   'P 1'
#
loop_
_entity.id
_entity.type
_entity.pdbx_description
1 polymer ?
#
loop_
_entity_poly.entity_id
_entity_poly.type
_entity_poly.pdbx_seq_one_letter_code
_entity_poly.pdbx_strand_id
1 'polypeptide(L)'
;MKGLKKIALATAVAAAPFAAHADLKAMDDSAMGNVTGQAGVTIELETKVSIGQFKYTDEGSFAVNDIVLGGSGVAGGTGTDLLDQLKIDIDVADDGDAVIHVGTLDGNPIDWGMTVGSMELLAGSTGSDSTTLISNMSGYGNLAKLDFRVDTATDHLNIVAAFDVQDMDFDVEFLGIGIRDMVITGAGGNFDYDGDGSVMSADADGEFGLDPASQEAQVLAGFANVDLDVYKGAGLGASTATDVLRVDVNNVYMDMSIGAVEIGGTSIGSLAIDNLAVTDTKLAVYGH
;
A
#
# COMPACT_ATOMS: atom_id res chain seq x y z
N MET A 1 12.80 -84.78 7.35
CA MET A 1 12.29 -83.54 6.71
C MET A 1 12.49 -82.30 7.58
N LYS A 2 13.74 -81.83 7.81
CA LYS A 2 14.01 -80.58 8.57
C LYS A 2 14.89 -79.55 7.85
N GLY A 3 15.51 -79.91 6.70
CA GLY A 3 16.35 -79.00 5.90
C GLY A 3 15.60 -78.27 4.78
N LEU A 4 14.62 -78.94 4.14
CA LEU A 4 13.96 -78.42 2.94
C LEU A 4 13.08 -77.17 3.19
N LYS A 5 12.50 -77.04 4.40
CA LYS A 5 11.67 -75.88 4.79
C LYS A 5 12.49 -74.62 5.12
N LYS A 6 13.75 -74.77 5.50
CA LYS A 6 14.62 -73.63 5.86
C LYS A 6 15.27 -73.00 4.63
N ILE A 7 15.61 -73.81 3.63
CA ILE A 7 16.17 -73.33 2.35
C ILE A 7 15.10 -72.54 1.58
N ALA A 8 13.87 -73.05 1.47
CA ALA A 8 12.79 -72.33 0.76
C ALA A 8 12.46 -70.95 1.39
N LEU A 9 12.52 -70.85 2.73
CA LEU A 9 12.29 -69.59 3.44
C LEU A 9 13.45 -68.61 3.26
N ALA A 10 14.71 -69.09 3.27
CA ALA A 10 15.88 -68.27 3.00
C ALA A 10 15.89 -67.74 1.56
N THR A 11 15.44 -68.54 0.57
CA THR A 11 15.28 -68.09 -0.81
C THR A 11 14.16 -67.05 -0.96
N ALA A 12 13.04 -67.20 -0.24
CA ALA A 12 11.94 -66.24 -0.27
C ALA A 12 12.31 -64.89 0.39
N VAL A 13 13.06 -64.91 1.48
CA VAL A 13 13.55 -63.69 2.17
C VAL A 13 14.67 -63.00 1.37
N ALA A 14 15.50 -63.77 0.65
CA ALA A 14 16.53 -63.21 -0.23
C ALA A 14 15.97 -62.67 -1.57
N ALA A 15 14.78 -63.09 -1.97
CA ALA A 15 14.10 -62.60 -3.20
C ALA A 15 13.21 -61.37 -2.93
N ALA A 16 12.77 -61.15 -1.69
CA ALA A 16 11.96 -59.98 -1.30
C ALA A 16 12.62 -58.59 -1.55
N PRO A 17 13.95 -58.37 -1.41
CA PRO A 17 14.55 -57.06 -1.59
C PRO A 17 14.61 -56.59 -3.06
N PHE A 18 14.40 -57.47 -4.03
CA PHE A 18 14.34 -57.09 -5.46
C PHE A 18 12.96 -56.61 -5.91
N ALA A 19 11.92 -56.81 -5.10
CA ALA A 19 10.57 -56.29 -5.35
C ALA A 19 10.30 -54.96 -4.62
N ALA A 20 11.19 -54.56 -3.72
CA ALA A 20 11.20 -53.23 -3.11
C ALA A 20 12.20 -52.33 -3.86
N HIS A 21 12.07 -52.26 -5.19
CA HIS A 21 12.59 -51.10 -5.89
C HIS A 21 11.70 -49.94 -5.45
N ALA A 22 12.26 -48.97 -4.72
CA ALA A 22 11.67 -47.66 -4.69
C ALA A 22 11.52 -47.23 -6.16
N ASP A 23 10.29 -47.08 -6.63
CA ASP A 23 9.98 -46.48 -7.92
C ASP A 23 10.49 -45.03 -7.87
N LEU A 24 11.78 -44.85 -8.13
CA LEU A 24 12.34 -43.57 -8.47
C LEU A 24 11.83 -43.26 -9.87
N LYS A 25 10.59 -42.73 -9.93
CA LYS A 25 10.06 -42.12 -11.13
C LYS A 25 10.95 -40.93 -11.44
N ALA A 26 11.87 -41.09 -12.39
CA ALA A 26 12.63 -39.97 -12.92
C ALA A 26 11.60 -38.92 -13.38
N MET A 27 11.65 -37.74 -12.77
CA MET A 27 10.82 -36.63 -13.22
C MET A 27 11.19 -36.33 -14.67
N ASP A 28 10.20 -36.43 -15.56
CA ASP A 28 10.33 -36.02 -16.96
C ASP A 28 10.67 -34.53 -17.00
N ASP A 29 11.62 -34.11 -17.85
CA ASP A 29 11.96 -32.70 -18.05
C ASP A 29 10.72 -31.88 -18.44
N SER A 30 9.70 -32.52 -19.04
CA SER A 30 8.38 -31.92 -19.27
C SER A 30 7.62 -31.58 -17.97
N ALA A 31 7.72 -32.44 -16.96
CA ALA A 31 7.16 -32.18 -15.62
C ALA A 31 7.99 -31.15 -14.84
N MET A 32 9.30 -31.06 -15.10
CA MET A 32 10.18 -30.02 -14.55
C MET A 32 10.01 -28.67 -15.27
N GLY A 33 9.68 -28.68 -16.57
CA GLY A 33 9.38 -27.47 -17.36
C GLY A 33 8.10 -26.77 -16.91
N ASN A 34 7.11 -27.54 -16.42
CA ASN A 34 5.91 -26.99 -15.79
C ASN A 34 6.21 -26.28 -14.45
N VAL A 35 7.29 -26.63 -13.75
CA VAL A 35 7.67 -25.97 -12.49
C VAL A 35 8.38 -24.65 -12.75
N THR A 36 9.13 -24.54 -13.86
CA THR A 36 9.82 -23.31 -14.28
C THR A 36 8.94 -22.33 -15.07
N GLY A 37 7.70 -22.70 -15.39
CA GLY A 37 6.73 -21.87 -16.13
C GLY A 37 5.65 -21.23 -15.26
N GLN A 38 5.89 -21.05 -13.96
CA GLN A 38 4.96 -20.32 -13.10
C GLN A 38 5.03 -18.83 -13.44
N ALA A 39 3.90 -18.26 -13.88
CA ALA A 39 3.70 -16.85 -14.23
C ALA A 39 3.69 -15.98 -12.96
N GLY A 40 4.86 -15.84 -12.34
CA GLY A 40 5.04 -15.06 -11.13
C GLY A 40 4.86 -15.85 -9.82
N VAL A 41 4.77 -15.10 -8.72
CA VAL A 41 4.61 -15.58 -7.35
C VAL A 41 3.44 -14.83 -6.70
N THR A 42 2.53 -15.58 -6.10
CA THR A 42 1.48 -15.05 -5.22
C THR A 42 1.91 -15.17 -3.76
N ILE A 43 1.74 -14.10 -2.99
CA ILE A 43 1.97 -14.05 -1.54
C ILE A 43 0.66 -13.66 -0.87
N GLU A 44 0.17 -14.52 0.04
CA GLU A 44 -0.96 -14.20 0.92
C GLU A 44 -0.39 -13.71 2.26
N LEU A 45 -0.90 -12.59 2.76
CA LEU A 45 -0.39 -11.96 3.97
C LEU A 45 -1.54 -11.54 4.90
N GLU A 46 -1.36 -11.87 6.17
CA GLU A 46 -2.15 -11.32 7.27
C GLU A 46 -1.17 -10.76 8.29
N THR A 47 -1.27 -9.46 8.63
CA THR A 47 -0.27 -8.84 9.48
C THR A 47 -0.75 -7.63 10.26
N LYS A 48 -0.10 -7.35 11.39
CA LYS A 48 -0.17 -6.09 12.11
C LYS A 48 1.25 -5.70 12.47
N VAL A 49 1.66 -4.50 12.06
CA VAL A 49 3.01 -4.00 12.22
C VAL A 49 3.02 -2.95 13.32
N SER A 50 3.90 -3.12 14.30
CA SER A 50 4.15 -2.12 15.34
C SER A 50 5.59 -1.66 15.26
N ILE A 51 5.80 -0.36 15.10
CA ILE A 51 7.11 0.27 15.00
C ILE A 51 7.21 1.26 16.15
N GLY A 52 8.16 1.03 17.07
CA GLY A 52 8.34 1.92 18.22
C GLY A 52 8.77 3.33 17.80
N GLN A 53 9.69 3.43 16.82
CA GLN A 53 10.14 4.73 16.30
C GLN A 53 10.70 4.62 14.88
N PHE A 54 10.30 5.54 14.01
CA PHE A 54 11.07 5.95 12.85
C PHE A 54 11.83 7.24 13.18
N LYS A 55 13.12 7.31 12.86
CA LYS A 55 13.94 8.50 13.13
C LYS A 55 14.89 8.80 11.99
N TYR A 56 14.74 9.98 11.40
CA TYR A 56 15.71 10.56 10.49
C TYR A 56 16.60 11.55 11.25
N THR A 57 17.92 11.47 11.08
CA THR A 57 18.89 12.34 11.78
C THR A 57 19.78 13.04 10.77
N ASP A 58 19.75 14.37 10.80
CA ASP A 58 20.64 15.26 10.06
C ASP A 58 20.86 16.53 10.91
N GLU A 59 22.01 16.60 11.59
CA GLU A 59 22.33 17.47 12.73
C GLU A 59 21.33 17.38 13.90
N GLY A 60 20.06 17.75 13.69
CA GLY A 60 18.90 17.41 14.50
C GLY A 60 18.20 16.13 14.05
N SER A 61 16.94 15.94 14.45
CA SER A 61 16.18 14.76 14.05
C SER A 61 14.69 15.03 13.85
N PHE A 62 14.11 14.31 12.89
CA PHE A 62 12.68 14.10 12.79
C PHE A 62 12.37 12.70 13.32
N ALA A 63 11.55 12.60 14.36
CA ALA A 63 11.15 11.35 14.98
C ALA A 63 9.64 11.14 14.87
N VAL A 64 9.23 9.93 14.56
CA VAL A 64 7.83 9.48 14.53
C VAL A 64 7.72 8.30 15.48
N ASN A 65 6.91 8.44 16.52
CA ASN A 65 6.83 7.50 17.64
C ASN A 65 5.52 6.71 17.61
N ASP A 66 5.57 5.49 18.13
CA ASP A 66 4.40 4.63 18.38
C ASP A 66 3.52 4.44 17.15
N ILE A 67 4.11 3.94 16.07
CA ILE A 67 3.40 3.68 14.82
C ILE A 67 2.80 2.28 14.87
N VAL A 68 1.51 2.15 14.59
CA VAL A 68 0.84 0.87 14.39
C VAL A 68 0.14 0.89 13.04
N LEU A 69 0.36 -0.16 12.25
CA LEU A 69 -0.28 -0.38 10.95
C LEU A 69 -0.99 -1.74 10.98
N GLY A 70 -2.20 -1.81 10.45
CA GLY A 70 -2.97 -3.06 10.38
C GLY A 70 -4.27 -2.83 9.62
N GLY A 71 -5.28 -3.62 9.95
CA GLY A 71 -6.64 -3.43 9.46
C GLY A 71 -7.29 -2.22 10.13
N SER A 72 -8.46 -1.83 9.64
CA SER A 72 -9.17 -0.62 10.09
C SER A 72 -9.47 -0.61 11.59
N GLY A 73 -9.59 -1.77 12.23
CA GLY A 73 -9.81 -1.91 13.67
C GLY A 73 -8.69 -1.29 14.53
N VAL A 74 -7.46 -1.21 14.01
CA VAL A 74 -6.33 -0.55 14.69
C VAL A 74 -6.61 0.92 15.02
N ALA A 75 -7.40 1.58 14.18
CA ALA A 75 -7.72 3.01 14.29
C ALA A 75 -9.22 3.26 14.55
N GLY A 76 -9.96 2.24 15.02
CA GLY A 76 -11.36 2.38 15.42
C GLY A 76 -12.40 2.08 14.33
N GLY A 77 -11.97 1.62 13.15
CA GLY A 77 -12.87 1.16 12.09
C GLY A 77 -13.58 -0.16 12.42
N THR A 78 -14.47 -0.58 11.52
CA THR A 78 -15.33 -1.77 11.73
C THR A 78 -14.67 -3.11 11.42
N GLY A 79 -13.52 -3.10 10.76
CA GLY A 79 -12.76 -4.30 10.40
C GLY A 79 -11.96 -4.87 11.57
N THR A 80 -10.99 -5.73 11.25
CA THR A 80 -10.13 -6.34 12.27
C THR A 80 -8.88 -5.50 12.52
N ASP A 81 -8.10 -5.88 13.54
CA ASP A 81 -6.79 -5.27 13.82
C ASP A 81 -5.71 -5.70 12.82
N LEU A 82 -5.95 -6.77 12.06
CA LEU A 82 -4.99 -7.33 11.12
C LEU A 82 -5.29 -6.79 9.74
N LEU A 83 -4.24 -6.38 9.03
CA LEU A 83 -4.32 -6.17 7.59
C LEU A 83 -4.42 -7.57 6.99
N ASP A 84 -5.64 -7.98 6.68
CA ASP A 84 -5.99 -9.34 6.28
C ASP A 84 -6.53 -9.37 4.84
N GLN A 85 -6.83 -10.59 4.36
CA GLN A 85 -7.33 -10.84 3.02
C GLN A 85 -6.43 -10.32 1.89
N LEU A 86 -5.19 -9.93 2.19
CA LEU A 86 -4.22 -9.37 1.24
C LEU A 86 -3.61 -10.47 0.36
N LYS A 87 -3.57 -10.19 -0.94
CA LYS A 87 -2.85 -10.98 -1.94
C LYS A 87 -1.90 -10.08 -2.70
N ILE A 88 -0.62 -10.43 -2.76
CA ILE A 88 0.39 -9.74 -3.56
C ILE A 88 0.81 -10.68 -4.68
N ASP A 89 0.51 -10.30 -5.92
CA ASP A 89 0.96 -11.01 -7.11
C ASP A 89 2.17 -10.27 -7.69
N ILE A 90 3.29 -10.98 -7.85
CA ILE A 90 4.52 -10.45 -8.43
C ILE A 90 4.82 -11.25 -9.69
N ASP A 91 4.88 -10.59 -10.83
CA ASP A 91 5.29 -11.19 -12.10
C ASP A 91 6.43 -10.39 -12.74
N VAL A 92 7.18 -11.07 -13.61
CA VAL A 92 8.24 -10.47 -14.42
C VAL A 92 7.86 -10.66 -15.88
N ALA A 93 7.56 -9.56 -16.56
CA ALA A 93 7.19 -9.58 -17.97
C ALA A 93 8.38 -9.99 -18.86
N ASP A 94 8.08 -10.39 -20.11
CA ASP A 94 9.08 -10.87 -21.08
C ASP A 94 10.19 -9.83 -21.38
N ASP A 95 9.88 -8.54 -21.20
CA ASP A 95 10.82 -7.42 -21.37
C ASP A 95 11.71 -7.19 -20.13
N GLY A 96 11.45 -7.88 -19.03
CA GLY A 96 12.19 -7.77 -17.77
C GLY A 96 11.51 -6.88 -16.72
N ASP A 97 10.37 -6.27 -17.04
CA ASP A 97 9.67 -5.39 -16.12
C ASP A 97 9.00 -6.17 -14.98
N ALA A 98 9.07 -5.63 -13.77
CA ALA A 98 8.33 -6.19 -12.64
C ALA A 98 6.93 -5.59 -12.60
N VAL A 99 5.91 -6.44 -12.51
CA VAL A 99 4.51 -6.04 -12.31
C VAL A 99 4.05 -6.61 -10.99
N ILE A 100 3.67 -5.73 -10.07
CA ILE A 100 3.25 -6.09 -8.73
C ILE A 100 1.83 -5.56 -8.54
N HIS A 101 0.89 -6.48 -8.33
CA HIS A 101 -0.49 -6.15 -8.02
C HIS A 101 -0.77 -6.51 -6.56
N VAL A 102 -1.23 -5.54 -5.78
CA VAL A 102 -1.74 -5.75 -4.43
C VAL A 102 -3.26 -5.74 -4.50
N GLY A 103 -3.84 -6.92 -4.31
CA GLY A 103 -5.27 -7.14 -4.32
C GLY A 103 -5.73 -7.90 -3.08
N THR A 104 -6.93 -8.45 -3.18
CA THR A 104 -7.58 -9.19 -2.10
C THR A 104 -7.95 -10.61 -2.53
N LEU A 105 -8.09 -11.51 -1.56
CA LEU A 105 -8.59 -12.87 -1.75
C LEU A 105 -10.11 -12.94 -2.02
N ASP A 106 -10.88 -11.95 -1.57
CA ASP A 106 -12.35 -11.99 -1.61
C ASP A 106 -13.00 -10.98 -2.58
N GLY A 107 -12.19 -10.11 -3.20
CA GLY A 107 -12.63 -9.10 -4.16
C GLY A 107 -13.17 -7.80 -3.54
N ASN A 108 -13.21 -7.67 -2.21
CA ASN A 108 -13.54 -6.41 -1.53
C ASN A 108 -12.30 -5.51 -1.35
N PRO A 109 -12.48 -4.17 -1.27
CA PRO A 109 -11.38 -3.28 -0.88
C PRO A 109 -10.71 -3.71 0.43
N ILE A 110 -9.39 -3.60 0.50
CA ILE A 110 -8.60 -3.97 1.67
C ILE A 110 -8.79 -2.88 2.73
N ASP A 111 -9.30 -3.21 3.91
CA ASP A 111 -9.40 -2.24 4.99
C ASP A 111 -8.04 -2.03 5.65
N TRP A 112 -7.67 -0.78 5.86
CA TRP A 112 -6.42 -0.40 6.49
C TRP A 112 -6.66 0.53 7.66
N GLY A 113 -5.80 0.45 8.67
CA GLY A 113 -5.81 1.32 9.83
C GLY A 113 -4.39 1.66 10.27
N MET A 114 -4.21 2.91 10.68
CA MET A 114 -2.94 3.43 11.13
C MET A 114 -3.12 4.32 12.35
N THR A 115 -2.24 4.15 13.33
CA THR A 115 -2.08 5.11 14.43
C THR A 115 -0.63 5.53 14.58
N VAL A 116 -0.41 6.78 15.00
CA VAL A 116 0.90 7.35 15.33
C VAL A 116 0.76 8.18 16.60
N GLY A 117 1.60 7.90 17.59
CA GLY A 117 1.61 8.63 18.86
C GLY A 117 2.03 10.09 18.69
N SER A 118 3.21 10.33 18.11
CA SER A 118 3.70 11.69 17.85
C SER A 118 4.70 11.79 16.70
N MET A 119 4.74 12.97 16.07
CA MET A 119 5.76 13.40 15.11
C MET A 119 6.49 14.61 15.68
N GLU A 120 7.80 14.55 15.79
CA GLU A 120 8.58 15.50 16.60
C GLU A 120 9.85 15.98 15.87
N LEU A 121 10.14 17.27 16.01
CA LEU A 121 11.44 17.84 15.71
C LEU A 121 12.27 17.89 16.98
N LEU A 122 13.46 17.31 16.92
CA LEU A 122 14.41 17.24 18.03
C LEU A 122 15.66 18.02 17.65
N ALA A 123 16.10 18.94 18.50
CA ALA A 123 17.37 19.65 18.29
C ALA A 123 18.57 18.71 18.19
N GLY A 124 19.54 19.15 17.41
CA GLY A 124 20.85 18.55 17.32
C GLY A 124 21.77 18.89 18.49
N SER A 125 23.04 18.53 18.36
CA SER A 125 24.04 18.67 19.45
C SER A 125 24.27 20.09 19.97
N THR A 126 23.86 21.12 19.22
CA THR A 126 24.06 22.54 19.56
C THR A 126 22.80 23.23 20.05
N GLY A 127 21.63 22.61 19.92
CA GLY A 127 20.33 23.18 20.30
C GLY A 127 19.68 22.44 21.48
N SER A 128 18.67 23.04 22.07
CA SER A 128 17.85 22.43 23.13
C SER A 128 16.36 22.38 22.80
N ASP A 129 15.95 23.01 21.69
CA ASP A 129 14.56 23.18 21.37
C ASP A 129 13.99 21.91 20.72
N SER A 130 12.75 21.60 21.04
CA SER A 130 12.00 20.53 20.39
C SER A 130 10.58 20.98 20.17
N THR A 131 9.91 20.40 19.19
CA THR A 131 8.51 20.72 18.89
C THR A 131 7.81 19.47 18.41
N THR A 132 6.67 19.14 19.03
CA THR A 132 5.74 18.17 18.49
C THR A 132 4.97 18.85 17.37
N LEU A 133 5.03 18.25 16.18
CA LEU A 133 4.32 18.71 15.00
C LEU A 133 2.91 18.16 14.97
N ILE A 134 2.78 16.84 15.14
CA ILE A 134 1.53 16.10 15.10
C ILE A 134 1.49 15.15 16.30
N SER A 135 0.31 14.98 16.92
CA SER A 135 0.07 13.96 17.94
C SER A 135 -1.29 13.27 17.73
N ASN A 136 -1.48 12.14 18.39
CA ASN A 136 -2.73 11.38 18.43
C ASN A 136 -3.30 11.07 17.04
N MET A 137 -2.44 10.82 16.06
CA MET A 137 -2.92 10.54 14.71
C MET A 137 -3.54 9.15 14.67
N SER A 138 -4.77 9.06 14.22
CA SER A 138 -5.50 7.82 14.01
C SER A 138 -6.29 7.96 12.73
N GLY A 139 -6.18 7.01 11.82
CA GLY A 139 -6.98 7.02 10.61
C GLY A 139 -7.17 5.63 10.02
N TYR A 140 -8.31 5.42 9.40
CA TYR A 140 -8.63 4.19 8.69
C TYR A 140 -9.38 4.48 7.40
N GLY A 141 -9.38 3.50 6.52
CA GLY A 141 -10.09 3.52 5.27
C GLY A 141 -9.90 2.21 4.53
N ASN A 142 -10.01 2.26 3.21
CA ASN A 142 -9.88 1.12 2.35
C ASN A 142 -8.94 1.42 1.18
N LEU A 143 -8.39 0.35 0.63
CA LEU A 143 -7.52 0.34 -0.53
C LEU A 143 -8.17 -0.56 -1.57
N ALA A 144 -8.70 0.05 -2.63
CA ALA A 144 -9.32 -0.66 -3.73
C ALA A 144 -8.30 -1.13 -4.77
N LYS A 145 -7.17 -0.41 -4.90
CA LYS A 145 -6.10 -0.75 -5.82
C LYS A 145 -4.75 -0.27 -5.30
N LEU A 146 -3.73 -1.10 -5.45
CA LEU A 146 -2.34 -0.68 -5.30
C LEU A 146 -1.46 -1.52 -6.23
N ASP A 147 -0.96 -0.88 -7.27
CA ASP A 147 -0.09 -1.49 -8.27
C ASP A 147 1.26 -0.79 -8.29
N PHE A 148 2.30 -1.59 -8.51
CA PHE A 148 3.64 -1.11 -8.79
C PHE A 148 4.12 -1.70 -10.11
N ARG A 149 4.72 -0.88 -10.95
CA ARG A 149 5.46 -1.36 -12.13
C ARG A 149 6.88 -0.81 -12.10
N VAL A 150 7.86 -1.69 -12.19
CA VAL A 150 9.26 -1.31 -12.41
C VAL A 150 9.57 -1.50 -13.88
N ASP A 151 9.76 -0.40 -14.59
CA ASP A 151 10.20 -0.37 -15.97
C ASP A 151 11.73 -0.40 -16.01
N THR A 152 12.27 -1.49 -16.52
CA THR A 152 13.72 -1.73 -16.59
C THR A 152 14.40 -1.06 -17.79
N ALA A 153 13.62 -0.61 -18.78
CA ALA A 153 14.13 0.14 -19.93
C ALA A 153 14.28 1.63 -19.60
N THR A 154 13.40 2.18 -18.76
CA THR A 154 13.41 3.60 -18.36
C THR A 154 13.98 3.85 -16.96
N ASP A 155 14.12 2.82 -16.12
CA ASP A 155 14.46 2.92 -14.69
C ASP A 155 13.39 3.69 -13.88
N HIS A 156 12.12 3.55 -14.26
CA HIS A 156 10.99 4.16 -13.56
C HIS A 156 10.28 3.13 -12.68
N LEU A 157 9.92 3.55 -11.47
CA LEU A 157 8.90 2.91 -10.65
C LEU A 157 7.61 3.71 -10.81
N ASN A 158 6.62 3.11 -11.47
CA ASN A 158 5.26 3.63 -11.49
C ASN A 158 4.46 3.05 -10.30
N ILE A 159 3.67 3.90 -9.67
CA ILE A 159 2.80 3.55 -8.53
C ILE A 159 1.40 4.06 -8.85
N VAL A 160 0.43 3.15 -8.87
CA VAL A 160 -0.99 3.48 -9.05
C VAL A 160 -1.76 3.01 -7.82
N ALA A 161 -2.48 3.91 -7.18
CA ALA A 161 -3.28 3.60 -6.01
C ALA A 161 -4.70 4.18 -6.12
N ALA A 162 -5.66 3.44 -5.59
CA ALA A 162 -7.01 3.89 -5.36
C ALA A 162 -7.39 3.59 -3.91
N PHE A 163 -7.58 4.63 -3.10
CA PHE A 163 -7.86 4.49 -1.66
C PHE A 163 -8.86 5.54 -1.17
N ASP A 164 -9.47 5.30 -0.02
CA ASP A 164 -10.28 6.27 0.70
C ASP A 164 -9.77 6.39 2.12
N VAL A 165 -10.09 7.51 2.77
CA VAL A 165 -9.98 7.68 4.21
C VAL A 165 -11.40 7.87 4.70
N GLN A 166 -11.88 6.97 5.55
CA GLN A 166 -13.24 7.05 6.09
C GLN A 166 -13.30 7.91 7.33
N ASP A 167 -12.21 7.94 8.10
CA ASP A 167 -12.05 8.76 9.27
C ASP A 167 -10.56 8.96 9.54
N MET A 168 -10.19 10.18 9.91
CA MET A 168 -8.85 10.49 10.37
C MET A 168 -8.89 11.69 11.32
N ASP A 169 -8.27 11.47 12.47
CA ASP A 169 -8.09 12.44 13.54
C ASP A 169 -6.61 12.67 13.77
N PHE A 170 -6.22 13.92 14.02
CA PHE A 170 -4.89 14.25 14.54
C PHE A 170 -4.85 15.67 15.11
N ASP A 171 -3.84 15.95 15.93
CA ASP A 171 -3.60 17.27 16.51
C ASP A 171 -2.31 17.87 15.96
N VAL A 172 -2.38 19.07 15.41
CA VAL A 172 -1.22 19.91 15.05
C VAL A 172 -0.81 20.74 16.26
N GLU A 173 0.01 20.14 17.12
CA GLU A 173 0.33 20.64 18.47
C GLU A 173 0.93 22.06 18.47
N PHE A 174 1.87 22.34 17.56
CA PHE A 174 2.54 23.65 17.54
C PHE A 174 1.62 24.82 17.13
N LEU A 175 0.49 24.54 16.50
CA LEU A 175 -0.54 25.52 16.16
C LEU A 175 -1.78 25.43 17.06
N GLY A 176 -1.87 24.40 17.91
CA GLY A 176 -3.06 24.11 18.71
C GLY A 176 -4.30 23.82 17.87
N ILE A 177 -4.13 23.22 16.70
CA ILE A 177 -5.21 22.87 15.77
C ILE A 177 -5.52 21.38 15.91
N GLY A 178 -6.78 21.01 16.12
CA GLY A 178 -7.27 19.64 16.02
C GLY A 178 -7.99 19.44 14.69
N ILE A 179 -7.75 18.32 14.03
CA ILE A 179 -8.49 17.87 12.85
C ILE A 179 -9.30 16.66 13.28
N ARG A 180 -10.61 16.71 13.02
CA ARG A 180 -11.55 15.63 13.35
C ARG A 180 -12.36 15.20 12.14
N ASP A 181 -12.63 13.90 12.09
CA ASP A 181 -13.48 13.27 11.07
C ASP A 181 -13.03 13.67 9.66
N MET A 182 -11.72 13.59 9.38
CA MET A 182 -11.23 13.81 8.03
C MET A 182 -11.60 12.63 7.14
N VAL A 183 -12.21 12.93 6.00
CA VAL A 183 -12.62 11.97 4.98
C VAL A 183 -11.96 12.32 3.66
N ILE A 184 -11.47 11.32 2.94
CA ILE A 184 -10.94 11.43 1.58
C ILE A 184 -11.65 10.40 0.71
N THR A 185 -12.17 10.82 -0.43
CA THR A 185 -12.83 9.93 -1.41
C THR A 185 -12.41 10.31 -2.84
N GLY A 186 -12.91 9.58 -3.83
CA GLY A 186 -12.71 9.93 -5.24
C GLY A 186 -13.32 11.28 -5.60
N ALA A 187 -12.70 11.96 -6.57
CA ALA A 187 -13.24 13.19 -7.16
C ALA A 187 -14.50 12.83 -7.96
N GLY A 188 -15.68 13.07 -7.40
CA GLY A 188 -16.91 12.59 -8.00
C GLY A 188 -18.17 13.08 -7.29
N GLY A 189 -19.29 12.39 -7.54
CA GLY A 189 -20.59 12.72 -6.93
C GLY A 189 -20.69 12.36 -5.45
N ASN A 190 -19.62 12.54 -4.68
CA ASN A 190 -19.55 12.04 -3.31
C ASN A 190 -19.99 13.10 -2.29
N PHE A 191 -19.89 14.40 -2.61
CA PHE A 191 -20.22 15.48 -1.68
C PHE A 191 -21.36 16.38 -2.16
N ASP A 192 -22.41 16.45 -1.33
CA ASP A 192 -23.48 17.45 -1.37
C ASP A 192 -23.05 18.63 -0.48
N TYR A 193 -22.29 19.56 -1.04
CA TYR A 193 -21.65 20.65 -0.28
C TYR A 193 -22.65 21.70 0.23
N ASP A 194 -23.83 21.84 -0.39
CA ASP A 194 -24.84 22.83 0.01
C ASP A 194 -26.04 22.23 0.76
N GLY A 195 -26.06 20.91 0.95
CA GLY A 195 -27.08 20.19 1.71
C GLY A 195 -28.43 20.14 0.98
N ASP A 196 -28.43 20.31 -0.34
CA ASP A 196 -29.64 20.32 -1.16
C ASP A 196 -30.11 18.91 -1.58
N GLY A 197 -29.34 17.89 -1.21
CA GLY A 197 -29.57 16.48 -1.52
C GLY A 197 -29.03 16.05 -2.88
N SER A 198 -28.20 16.89 -3.54
CA SER A 198 -27.63 16.60 -4.85
C SER A 198 -26.10 16.69 -4.85
N VAL A 199 -25.51 15.83 -5.67
CA VAL A 199 -24.06 15.73 -5.86
C VAL A 199 -23.76 16.06 -7.31
N MET A 200 -22.71 16.84 -7.56
CA MET A 200 -22.30 17.13 -8.93
C MET A 200 -21.85 15.82 -9.58
N SER A 201 -22.40 15.48 -10.76
CA SER A 201 -22.08 14.22 -11.44
C SER A 201 -20.57 14.07 -11.62
N ALA A 202 -20.02 12.95 -11.17
CA ALA A 202 -18.63 12.56 -11.41
C ALA A 202 -18.29 12.76 -12.89
N ASP A 203 -17.17 13.42 -13.16
CA ASP A 203 -16.62 13.46 -14.51
C ASP A 203 -16.33 12.00 -14.91
N ALA A 204 -16.96 11.57 -16.00
CA ALA A 204 -17.03 10.17 -16.42
C ALA A 204 -16.01 9.91 -17.53
N ASP A 205 -14.85 10.55 -17.48
CA ASP A 205 -13.87 10.60 -18.56
C ASP A 205 -12.87 9.43 -18.55
N GLY A 206 -13.23 8.30 -17.94
CA GLY A 206 -12.47 7.06 -18.06
C GLY A 206 -11.15 7.10 -17.29
N GLU A 207 -11.20 7.65 -16.07
CA GLU A 207 -10.22 7.45 -15.01
C GLU A 207 -9.75 5.97 -15.01
N PHE A 208 -8.44 5.73 -15.01
CA PHE A 208 -7.78 4.40 -15.13
C PHE A 208 -7.85 3.69 -16.49
N GLY A 209 -8.33 4.31 -17.56
CA GLY A 209 -8.40 3.68 -18.89
C GLY A 209 -9.43 2.54 -18.97
N LEU A 210 -10.37 2.50 -18.02
CA LEU A 210 -11.47 1.54 -17.96
C LEU A 210 -12.71 2.11 -18.66
N ASP A 211 -13.60 1.20 -19.10
CA ASP A 211 -14.94 1.61 -19.53
C ASP A 211 -15.67 2.22 -18.33
N PRO A 212 -16.15 3.48 -18.39
CA PRO A 212 -16.89 4.12 -17.30
C PRO A 212 -18.14 3.33 -16.86
N ALA A 213 -18.69 2.47 -17.73
CA ALA A 213 -19.81 1.60 -17.41
C ALA A 213 -19.40 0.31 -16.67
N SER A 214 -18.11 -0.01 -16.58
CA SER A 214 -17.63 -1.21 -15.89
C SER A 214 -17.84 -1.12 -14.37
N GLN A 215 -18.11 -2.27 -13.75
CA GLN A 215 -18.28 -2.34 -12.29
C GLN A 215 -17.00 -1.91 -11.56
N GLU A 216 -15.84 -2.20 -12.13
CA GLU A 216 -14.53 -1.83 -11.60
C GLU A 216 -14.34 -0.30 -11.62
N ALA A 217 -14.65 0.37 -12.74
CA ALA A 217 -14.60 1.83 -12.82
C ALA A 217 -15.54 2.51 -11.81
N GLN A 218 -16.74 1.95 -11.59
CA GLN A 218 -17.69 2.50 -10.62
C GLN A 218 -17.24 2.32 -9.17
N VAL A 219 -16.56 1.22 -8.85
CA VAL A 219 -15.95 1.04 -7.52
C VAL A 219 -14.81 2.03 -7.35
N LEU A 220 -13.89 2.10 -8.32
CA LEU A 220 -12.71 2.97 -8.27
C LEU A 220 -13.05 4.47 -8.26
N ALA A 221 -14.17 4.89 -8.87
CA ALA A 221 -14.64 6.28 -8.81
C ALA A 221 -15.01 6.75 -7.39
N GLY A 222 -15.27 5.82 -6.46
CA GLY A 222 -15.47 6.15 -5.04
C GLY A 222 -14.18 6.46 -4.28
N PHE A 223 -13.02 6.14 -4.86
CA PHE A 223 -11.72 6.23 -4.21
C PHE A 223 -10.86 7.34 -4.82
N ALA A 224 -10.05 7.97 -3.99
CA ALA A 224 -9.02 8.90 -4.44
C ALA A 224 -8.03 8.16 -5.36
N ASN A 225 -7.78 8.72 -6.54
CA ASN A 225 -6.82 8.19 -7.50
C ASN A 225 -5.46 8.86 -7.30
N VAL A 226 -4.40 8.07 -7.33
CA VAL A 226 -3.01 8.53 -7.36
C VAL A 226 -2.23 7.73 -8.41
N ASP A 227 -1.54 8.42 -9.31
CA ASP A 227 -0.57 7.87 -10.26
C ASP A 227 0.74 8.67 -10.19
N LEU A 228 1.82 7.99 -9.83
CA LEU A 228 3.14 8.58 -9.60
C LEU A 228 4.23 7.83 -10.35
N ASP A 229 5.18 8.56 -10.91
CA ASP A 229 6.44 8.02 -11.41
C ASP A 229 7.61 8.45 -10.52
N VAL A 230 8.35 7.47 -10.03
CA VAL A 230 9.56 7.65 -9.22
C VAL A 230 10.77 7.16 -10.01
N TYR A 231 11.75 8.02 -10.21
CA TYR A 231 12.92 7.71 -11.04
C TYR A 231 14.14 8.54 -10.65
N LYS A 232 15.27 8.26 -11.30
CA LYS A 232 16.49 9.04 -11.13
C LYS A 232 16.58 10.11 -12.22
N GLY A 233 16.90 11.36 -11.87
CA GLY A 233 17.00 12.42 -12.87
C GLY A 233 17.86 13.62 -12.46
N ALA A 234 17.54 14.77 -13.03
CA ALA A 234 18.18 16.04 -12.72
C ALA A 234 17.27 16.95 -11.88
N GLY A 235 17.88 17.97 -11.28
CA GLY A 235 17.17 19.04 -10.57
C GLY A 235 16.17 19.78 -11.46
N LEU A 236 15.24 20.50 -10.82
CA LEU A 236 14.23 21.31 -11.51
C LEU A 236 14.75 22.72 -11.82
N GLY A 237 14.23 23.30 -12.91
CA GLY A 237 14.46 24.70 -13.27
C GLY A 237 15.94 25.03 -13.47
N ALA A 238 16.46 25.96 -12.65
CA ALA A 238 17.86 26.40 -12.71
C ALA A 238 18.82 25.55 -11.87
N SER A 239 18.35 24.47 -11.22
CA SER A 239 19.20 23.59 -10.42
C SER A 239 20.22 22.85 -11.28
N THR A 240 21.45 22.76 -10.79
CA THR A 240 22.54 21.98 -11.41
C THR A 240 22.68 20.59 -10.79
N ALA A 241 21.79 20.20 -9.87
CA ALA A 241 21.83 18.90 -9.23
C ALA A 241 21.62 17.79 -10.26
N THR A 242 22.47 16.77 -10.24
CA THR A 242 22.31 15.55 -11.02
C THR A 242 22.04 14.39 -10.07
N ASP A 243 21.55 13.27 -10.62
CA ASP A 243 21.36 12.03 -9.87
C ASP A 243 20.41 12.18 -8.66
N VAL A 244 19.38 13.02 -8.83
CA VAL A 244 18.37 13.29 -7.80
C VAL A 244 17.24 12.27 -7.87
N LEU A 245 16.55 12.07 -6.74
CA LEU A 245 15.29 11.32 -6.73
C LEU A 245 14.21 12.21 -7.33
N ARG A 246 13.57 11.73 -8.38
CA ARG A 246 12.46 12.38 -9.06
C ARG A 246 11.15 11.73 -8.63
N VAL A 247 10.14 12.56 -8.40
CA VAL A 247 8.75 12.12 -8.26
C VAL A 247 7.92 13.01 -9.16
N ASP A 248 7.40 12.46 -10.24
CA ASP A 248 6.45 13.15 -11.10
C ASP A 248 5.04 12.62 -10.76
N VAL A 249 4.12 13.54 -10.47
CA VAL A 249 2.71 13.25 -10.17
C VAL A 249 1.94 13.32 -11.47
N ASN A 250 1.56 12.17 -12.00
CA ASN A 250 0.77 12.07 -13.22
C ASN A 250 -0.65 12.54 -12.94
N ASN A 251 -1.23 12.07 -11.84
CA ASN A 251 -2.47 12.60 -11.28
C ASN A 251 -2.59 12.33 -9.78
N VAL A 252 -3.31 13.21 -9.10
CA VAL A 252 -4.06 12.91 -7.89
C VAL A 252 -5.43 13.55 -8.04
N TYR A 253 -6.48 12.74 -7.96
CA TYR A 253 -7.86 13.21 -7.98
C TYR A 253 -8.59 12.72 -6.76
N MET A 254 -9.14 13.64 -5.98
CA MET A 254 -9.82 13.33 -4.74
C MET A 254 -10.77 14.43 -4.31
N ASP A 255 -11.72 14.07 -3.47
CA ASP A 255 -12.42 15.02 -2.61
C ASP A 255 -11.95 14.84 -1.18
N MET A 256 -12.00 15.91 -0.40
CA MET A 256 -11.65 15.89 1.02
C MET A 256 -12.68 16.66 1.83
N SER A 257 -13.05 16.13 2.99
CA SER A 257 -13.82 16.88 3.98
C SER A 257 -13.24 16.69 5.38
N ILE A 258 -13.50 17.66 6.25
CA ILE A 258 -13.11 17.65 7.66
C ILE A 258 -14.35 18.05 8.44
N GLY A 259 -14.83 17.14 9.30
CA GLY A 259 -16.03 17.37 10.11
C GLY A 259 -15.86 18.54 11.09
N ALA A 260 -14.69 18.63 11.73
CA ALA A 260 -14.36 19.77 12.58
C ALA A 260 -12.86 20.14 12.54
N VAL A 261 -12.61 21.43 12.33
CA VAL A 261 -11.32 22.06 12.62
C VAL A 261 -11.42 22.70 14.01
N GLU A 262 -10.63 22.24 14.96
CA GLU A 262 -10.64 22.73 16.34
C GLU A 262 -9.45 23.66 16.58
N ILE A 263 -9.65 24.75 17.31
CA ILE A 263 -8.57 25.60 17.82
C ILE A 263 -8.75 25.75 19.33
N GLY A 264 -7.75 25.31 20.10
CA GLY A 264 -7.84 25.30 21.56
C GLY A 264 -9.00 24.43 22.10
N GLY A 265 -9.31 23.34 21.39
CA GLY A 265 -10.37 22.39 21.74
C GLY A 265 -11.80 22.87 21.44
N THR A 266 -11.97 23.94 20.65
CA THR A 266 -13.28 24.40 20.17
C THR A 266 -13.33 24.35 18.66
N SER A 267 -14.32 23.65 18.09
CA SER A 267 -14.55 23.65 16.65
C SER A 267 -14.84 25.05 16.12
N ILE A 268 -14.16 25.43 15.04
CA ILE A 268 -14.38 26.66 14.27
C ILE A 268 -15.19 26.41 12.98
N GLY A 269 -15.63 25.17 12.76
CA GLY A 269 -16.41 24.75 11.58
C GLY A 269 -15.80 23.56 10.85
N SER A 270 -16.44 23.17 9.76
CA SER A 270 -15.98 22.14 8.83
C SER A 270 -15.22 22.76 7.65
N LEU A 271 -14.42 21.94 6.97
CA LEU A 271 -13.74 22.27 5.72
C LEU A 271 -14.09 21.21 4.68
N ALA A 272 -14.27 21.61 3.42
CA ALA A 272 -14.39 20.69 2.29
C ALA A 272 -13.58 21.21 1.11
N ILE A 273 -12.96 20.30 0.37
CA ILE A 273 -12.32 20.52 -0.92
C ILE A 273 -12.98 19.54 -1.88
N ASP A 274 -13.59 20.10 -2.91
CA ASP A 274 -14.32 19.37 -3.95
C ASP A 274 -13.55 19.45 -5.27
N ASN A 275 -13.48 18.32 -5.98
CA ASN A 275 -12.77 18.14 -7.23
C ASN A 275 -11.30 18.57 -7.16
N LEU A 276 -10.57 18.14 -6.12
CA LEU A 276 -9.13 18.40 -6.04
C LEU A 276 -8.41 17.60 -7.12
N ALA A 277 -7.81 18.33 -8.06
CA ALA A 277 -6.92 17.79 -9.07
C ALA A 277 -5.50 18.31 -8.85
N VAL A 278 -4.56 17.39 -8.61
CA VAL A 278 -3.12 17.68 -8.62
C VAL A 278 -2.52 17.04 -9.85
N THR A 279 -2.25 17.85 -10.86
CA THR A 279 -1.59 17.45 -12.11
C THR A 279 -0.34 18.29 -12.35
N ASP A 280 0.49 17.88 -13.31
CA ASP A 280 1.72 18.59 -13.70
C ASP A 280 2.70 18.88 -12.56
N THR A 281 2.64 18.10 -11.48
CA THR A 281 3.48 18.30 -10.30
C THR A 281 4.74 17.46 -10.40
N LYS A 282 5.90 18.10 -10.23
CA LYS A 282 7.20 17.46 -10.34
C LYS A 282 8.07 17.82 -9.15
N LEU A 283 8.67 16.81 -8.53
CA LEU A 283 9.55 16.95 -7.39
C LEU A 283 10.96 16.45 -7.74
N ALA A 284 11.96 17.13 -7.20
CA ALA A 284 13.35 16.71 -7.21
C ALA A 284 13.87 16.74 -5.77
N VAL A 285 14.14 15.57 -5.22
CA VAL A 285 14.59 15.37 -3.83
C VAL A 285 16.08 15.02 -3.84
N TYR A 286 16.88 15.84 -3.16
CA TYR A 286 18.32 15.66 -3.02
C TYR A 286 18.81 16.36 -1.74
N GLY A 287 19.88 15.83 -1.16
CA GLY A 287 20.54 16.46 -0.01
C GLY A 287 21.31 17.72 -0.38
N HIS A 288 21.65 18.52 0.63
CA HIS A 288 22.49 19.70 0.51
C HIS A 288 23.86 19.49 1.17
#